data_AF-A0A1F2USZ9-F1
#
_entry.id   AF-A0A1F2USZ9-F1
#
_cell.length_a   1.000
_cell.length_b   1.000
_cell.length_c   1.000
_cell.angle_alpha   90.00
_cell.angle_beta   90.00
_cell.angle_gamma   90.00
#
_symmetry.space_group_name_H-M   'P 1'
#
loop_
_entity.id
_entity.type
_entity.pdbx_description
1 polymer ?
#
loop_
_entity_poly.entity_id
_entity_poly.type
_entity_poly.pdbx_seq_one_letter_code
_entity_poly.pdbx_strand_id
1 'polypeptide(L)'
;MGVLDQPMEQQVFNDRYQIIAKIGSGGMADVYKAMDSVLERPVAIKVLHRHFAEDEDFVTRFRREAQAAANLNHPNIVSIYDWGSQNSTYFIVMELLEGESLKQHIQSKGVLDIREAMEITKKVLSALGFAHRNDIIHRDIKPHNIIITKDDEVKVTDFGIARAGVSTMTQTGTILGTAHYLSPEQARGHEVGVTSDLYSAGVVLYEMVTGRIPFDGENPVAIALKHVHEAPVRPSEINPEVTPALQTIILKAMAKNPESRYQSAAEMRNDIMRLMEGMPIVAIPPDEQETLIMAPSHGSRNDATTQRQAPRPIPAPAKTKPNWPAIFIAVVLVLAASMAGGWFLVSSGILGGPEMITIPDLTNKTEAEAAAMLNAKGLKLGEVNEAFSNTLDPGVVISQQPGAGEKLEEGKEVAVTVSKGSELVTVPDVIGDTSAVATNKINKAGLTLGDSKYEFSEEFDQDEVISTDPEIGEDVPADTEINLLISKGQDSVQIQDVEGKTSAEAKSIMEGDGLQVTLSESFHDTIDKGAVIRTVPVAGSLAKKSSNVTVYVSKGPELITVPDVLEKLEDEAKAILAEKGFNIDVQILNGVPVGQDNRVISQDPSKGEQRRKGTVVLIVVGNSAE
;
A
#
# COMPACT_ATOMS: atom_id res chain seq x y z
N MET A 1 6.53 -45.36 23.72
CA MET A 1 7.65 -44.40 23.72
C MET A 1 7.40 -43.49 22.53
N GLY A 2 6.71 -42.38 22.78
CA GLY A 2 6.14 -41.54 21.74
C GLY A 2 7.19 -40.64 21.10
N VAL A 3 7.18 -40.60 19.77
CA VAL A 3 7.91 -39.62 18.96
C VAL A 3 7.18 -38.29 19.15
N LEU A 4 7.45 -37.60 20.25
CA LEU A 4 7.00 -36.23 20.51
C LEU A 4 8.12 -35.28 20.08
N ASP A 5 7.79 -34.37 19.17
CA ASP A 5 8.45 -33.09 18.86
C ASP A 5 9.97 -33.05 19.06
N GLN A 6 10.72 -33.56 18.09
CA GLN A 6 12.08 -33.04 17.90
C GLN A 6 11.99 -31.63 17.33
N PRO A 7 12.74 -30.65 17.88
CA PRO A 7 12.82 -29.32 17.29
C PRO A 7 13.28 -29.44 15.84
N MET A 8 12.68 -28.64 14.94
CA MET A 8 12.98 -28.62 13.49
C MET A 8 14.48 -28.62 13.15
N GLU A 9 15.30 -28.02 14.01
CA GLU A 9 16.76 -27.92 13.90
C GLU A 9 17.50 -29.26 14.12
N GLN A 10 16.80 -30.33 14.49
CA GLN A 10 17.33 -31.69 14.62
C GLN A 10 16.74 -32.66 13.59
N GLN A 11 15.85 -32.19 12.71
CA GLN A 11 15.26 -33.02 11.68
C GLN A 11 16.21 -33.23 10.50
N VAL A 12 16.16 -34.45 9.94
CA VAL A 12 16.84 -34.82 8.71
C VAL A 12 15.78 -35.20 7.67
N PHE A 13 15.67 -34.41 6.62
CA PHE A 13 14.74 -34.69 5.52
C PHE A 13 15.33 -35.71 4.55
N ASN A 14 14.54 -36.73 4.20
CA ASN A 14 14.92 -37.84 3.31
C ASN A 14 16.25 -38.54 3.69
N ASP A 15 16.59 -38.58 4.98
CA ASP A 15 17.87 -39.11 5.50
C ASP A 15 19.13 -38.47 4.85
N ARG A 16 18.97 -37.29 4.22
CA ARG A 16 19.99 -36.64 3.40
C ARG A 16 20.21 -35.19 3.78
N TYR A 17 19.15 -34.45 4.05
CA TYR A 17 19.25 -33.02 4.27
C TYR A 17 19.12 -32.69 5.75
N GLN A 18 20.24 -32.38 6.38
CA GLN A 18 20.30 -32.05 7.80
C GLN A 18 20.05 -30.56 7.99
N ILE A 19 18.97 -30.19 8.69
CA ILE A 19 18.68 -28.79 9.01
C ILE A 19 19.76 -28.24 9.94
N ILE A 20 20.20 -27.00 9.67
CA ILE A 20 21.19 -26.27 10.47
C ILE A 20 20.54 -25.12 11.20
N ALA A 21 19.75 -24.30 10.50
CA ALA A 21 19.11 -23.12 11.07
C ALA A 21 17.94 -22.64 10.21
N LYS A 22 16.94 -22.02 10.83
CA LYS A 22 15.91 -21.25 10.11
C LYS A 22 16.52 -19.94 9.58
N ILE A 23 16.30 -19.64 8.30
CA ILE A 23 16.83 -18.43 7.63
C ILE A 23 15.74 -17.51 7.10
N GLY A 24 14.48 -17.96 7.07
CA GLY A 24 13.35 -17.14 6.66
C GLY A 24 12.02 -17.77 7.04
N SER A 25 10.99 -16.93 7.05
CA SER A 25 9.59 -17.34 7.23
C SER A 25 8.74 -16.55 6.25
N GLY A 26 7.85 -17.23 5.53
CA GLY A 26 6.89 -16.64 4.61
C GLY A 26 5.47 -17.09 4.95
N GLY A 27 4.48 -16.51 4.28
CA GLY A 27 3.07 -16.79 4.58
C GLY A 27 2.63 -18.24 4.34
N MET A 28 3.37 -19.03 3.56
CA MET A 28 3.04 -20.43 3.26
C MET A 28 4.11 -21.44 3.68
N ALA A 29 5.32 -20.98 3.97
CA ALA A 29 6.46 -21.86 4.18
C ALA A 29 7.54 -21.17 4.98
N ASP A 30 8.31 -21.97 5.70
CA ASP A 30 9.55 -21.56 6.34
C ASP A 30 10.74 -21.98 5.48
N VAL A 31 11.82 -21.20 5.51
CA VAL A 31 13.05 -21.51 4.77
C VAL A 31 14.17 -21.78 5.77
N TYR A 32 14.85 -22.91 5.60
CA TYR A 32 15.91 -23.38 6.47
C TYR A 32 17.21 -23.54 5.67
N LYS A 33 18.34 -23.18 6.28
CA LYS A 33 19.66 -23.61 5.82
C LYS A 33 19.86 -25.06 6.26
N ALA A 34 20.33 -25.88 5.33
CA ALA A 34 20.61 -27.29 5.57
C ALA A 34 21.92 -27.72 4.90
N MET A 35 22.44 -28.87 5.33
CA MET A 35 23.58 -29.54 4.68
C MET A 35 23.06 -30.77 3.94
N ASP A 36 23.36 -30.87 2.65
CA ASP A 36 23.21 -32.11 1.89
C ASP A 36 24.36 -33.05 2.26
N SER A 37 24.08 -34.08 3.06
CA SER A 37 25.09 -35.00 3.60
C SER A 37 25.70 -35.93 2.53
N VAL A 38 25.05 -36.07 1.38
CA VAL A 38 25.53 -36.92 0.28
C VAL A 38 26.48 -36.16 -0.64
N LEU A 39 26.13 -34.91 -0.97
CA LEU A 39 26.94 -34.04 -1.84
C LEU A 39 27.86 -33.08 -1.08
N GLU A 40 27.82 -33.12 0.25
CA GLU A 40 28.59 -32.27 1.18
C GLU A 40 28.52 -30.78 0.83
N ARG A 41 27.31 -30.29 0.54
CA ARG A 41 27.08 -28.88 0.15
C ARG A 41 25.94 -28.24 0.93
N PRO A 42 26.05 -26.93 1.24
CA PRO A 42 24.94 -26.21 1.84
C PRO A 42 23.79 -26.01 0.83
N VAL A 43 22.57 -26.14 1.31
CA VAL A 43 21.32 -25.94 0.54
C VAL A 43 20.32 -25.15 1.36
N ALA A 44 19.33 -24.57 0.69
CA ALA A 44 18.14 -24.02 1.34
C ALA A 44 16.97 -25.01 1.17
N ILE A 45 16.20 -25.21 2.23
CA ILE A 45 15.00 -26.04 2.21
C ILE A 45 13.80 -25.18 2.57
N LYS A 46 12.86 -25.07 1.64
CA LYS A 46 11.56 -24.43 1.86
C LYS A 46 10.57 -25.49 2.31
N VAL A 47 10.09 -25.39 3.55
CA VAL A 47 9.21 -26.35 4.21
C VAL A 47 7.81 -25.72 4.35
N LEU A 48 6.81 -26.37 3.76
CA LEU A 48 5.43 -25.88 3.75
C LEU A 48 4.80 -25.94 5.15
N HIS A 49 4.03 -24.93 5.53
CA HIS A 49 3.30 -24.93 6.80
C HIS A 49 2.20 -26.00 6.80
N ARG A 50 1.92 -26.59 7.97
CA ARG A 50 1.05 -27.77 8.13
C ARG A 50 -0.35 -27.58 7.54
N HIS A 51 -0.96 -26.41 7.71
CA HIS A 51 -2.31 -26.15 7.22
C HIS A 51 -2.44 -26.18 5.68
N PHE A 52 -1.35 -25.93 4.95
CA PHE A 52 -1.32 -26.07 3.48
C PHE A 52 -0.98 -27.50 3.06
N ALA A 53 -0.34 -28.29 3.93
CA ALA A 53 0.03 -29.67 3.66
C ALA A 53 -1.17 -30.64 3.75
N GLU A 54 -2.25 -30.23 4.40
CA GLU A 54 -3.49 -31.01 4.56
C GLU A 54 -4.47 -30.83 3.39
N ASP A 55 -4.25 -29.85 2.51
CA ASP A 55 -5.04 -29.61 1.28
C ASP A 55 -4.43 -30.39 0.10
N GLU A 56 -5.05 -31.51 -0.29
CA GLU A 56 -4.57 -32.38 -1.38
C GLU A 56 -4.52 -31.66 -2.75
N ASP A 57 -5.44 -30.74 -3.01
CA ASP A 57 -5.46 -29.97 -4.26
C ASP A 57 -4.30 -28.97 -4.29
N PHE A 58 -4.04 -28.31 -3.16
CA PHE A 58 -2.87 -27.43 -3.02
C PHE A 58 -1.57 -28.20 -3.21
N VAL A 59 -1.40 -29.32 -2.51
CA VAL A 59 -0.20 -30.18 -2.59
C VAL A 59 0.06 -30.68 -4.01
N THR A 60 -0.99 -31.13 -4.70
CA THR A 60 -0.87 -31.63 -6.09
C THR A 60 -0.37 -30.53 -7.03
N ARG A 61 -0.83 -29.29 -6.84
CA ARG A 61 -0.40 -28.13 -7.63
C ARG A 61 1.02 -27.68 -7.25
N PHE A 62 1.32 -27.59 -5.96
CA PHE A 62 2.66 -27.29 -5.43
C PHE A 62 3.72 -28.24 -6.00
N ARG A 63 3.42 -29.54 -6.05
CA ARG A 63 4.30 -30.55 -6.66
C ARG A 63 4.53 -30.29 -8.15
N ARG A 64 3.47 -29.99 -8.90
CA ARG A 64 3.55 -29.74 -10.34
C ARG A 64 4.41 -28.50 -10.64
N GLU A 65 4.26 -27.45 -9.84
CA GLU A 65 4.99 -26.19 -10.00
C GLU A 65 6.47 -26.35 -9.59
N ALA A 66 6.75 -27.04 -8.48
CA ALA A 66 8.11 -27.39 -8.09
C ALA A 66 8.84 -28.22 -9.15
N GLN A 67 8.15 -29.21 -9.75
CA GLN A 67 8.71 -30.04 -10.82
C GLN A 67 8.97 -29.24 -12.10
N ALA A 68 8.10 -28.30 -12.44
CA ALA A 68 8.30 -27.41 -13.59
C ALA A 68 9.53 -26.52 -13.38
N ALA A 69 9.65 -25.91 -12.19
CA ALA A 69 10.76 -25.04 -11.85
C ALA A 69 12.10 -25.79 -11.68
N ALA A 70 12.09 -27.07 -11.28
CA ALA A 70 13.30 -27.90 -11.17
C ALA A 70 14.01 -28.16 -12.50
N ASN A 71 13.32 -28.03 -13.63
CA ASN A 71 13.93 -28.16 -14.95
C ASN A 71 14.53 -26.84 -15.47
N LEU A 72 14.42 -25.74 -14.72
CA LEU A 72 14.98 -24.46 -15.11
C LEU A 72 16.45 -24.36 -14.65
N ASN A 73 17.36 -24.31 -15.62
CA ASN A 73 18.78 -24.03 -15.38
C ASN A 73 19.18 -22.74 -16.08
N HIS A 74 19.32 -21.67 -15.30
CA HIS A 74 19.69 -20.35 -15.80
C HIS A 74 20.43 -19.56 -14.70
N PRO A 75 21.48 -18.78 -15.03
CA PRO A 75 22.29 -18.08 -14.02
C PRO A 75 21.47 -17.15 -13.10
N ASN A 76 20.43 -16.51 -13.64
CA ASN A 76 19.55 -15.60 -12.90
C ASN A 76 18.28 -16.26 -12.33
N ILE A 77 18.18 -17.60 -12.31
CA ILE A 77 17.09 -18.34 -11.65
C ILE A 77 17.70 -19.16 -10.51
N VAL A 78 17.03 -19.20 -9.36
CA VAL A 78 17.45 -20.08 -8.26
C VAL A 78 17.32 -21.54 -8.69
N SER A 79 18.37 -22.33 -8.51
CA SER A 79 18.34 -23.74 -8.89
C SER A 79 17.54 -24.54 -7.87
N ILE A 80 16.56 -25.31 -8.30
CA ILE A 80 15.87 -26.31 -7.46
C ILE A 80 16.57 -27.65 -7.69
N TYR A 81 17.01 -28.27 -6.61
CA TYR A 81 17.77 -29.52 -6.65
C TYR A 81 16.88 -30.75 -6.44
N ASP A 82 15.88 -30.63 -5.57
CA ASP A 82 15.05 -31.75 -5.16
C ASP A 82 13.73 -31.26 -4.56
N TRP A 83 12.76 -32.15 -4.44
CA TRP A 83 11.53 -31.92 -3.69
C TRP A 83 11.07 -33.23 -3.06
N GLY A 84 10.34 -33.16 -1.95
CA GLY A 84 9.90 -34.36 -1.26
C GLY A 84 8.81 -34.12 -0.23
N SER A 85 8.43 -35.21 0.44
CA SER A 85 7.55 -35.18 1.59
C SER A 85 8.02 -36.15 2.68
N GLN A 86 7.86 -35.76 3.93
CA GLN A 86 8.17 -36.59 5.10
C GLN A 86 7.18 -36.26 6.21
N ASN A 87 6.55 -37.29 6.83
CA ASN A 87 5.58 -37.12 7.91
C ASN A 87 4.49 -36.06 7.62
N SER A 88 3.90 -36.13 6.43
CA SER A 88 2.89 -35.16 5.94
C SER A 88 3.38 -33.69 5.85
N THR A 89 4.70 -33.48 5.81
CA THR A 89 5.32 -32.18 5.57
C THR A 89 5.96 -32.18 4.19
N TYR A 90 5.65 -31.18 3.37
CA TYR A 90 6.21 -31.03 2.01
C TYR A 90 7.36 -30.04 2.00
N PHE A 91 8.40 -30.31 1.21
CA PHE A 91 9.55 -29.43 1.11
C PHE A 91 10.17 -29.39 -0.29
N ILE A 92 10.83 -28.27 -0.60
CA ILE A 92 11.63 -28.06 -1.81
C ILE A 92 13.06 -27.72 -1.39
N VAL A 93 14.03 -28.42 -1.99
CA VAL A 93 15.45 -28.18 -1.78
C VAL A 93 15.98 -27.35 -2.94
N MET A 94 16.60 -26.23 -2.62
CA MET A 94 17.09 -25.25 -3.59
C MET A 94 18.49 -24.74 -3.24
N GLU A 95 19.08 -24.05 -4.18
CA GLU A 95 20.35 -23.32 -4.03
C GLU A 95 20.28 -22.38 -2.82
N LEU A 96 21.27 -22.48 -1.91
CA LEU A 96 21.41 -21.51 -0.84
C LEU A 96 22.01 -20.23 -1.40
N LEU A 97 21.24 -19.14 -1.40
CA LEU A 97 21.71 -17.83 -1.84
C LEU A 97 22.23 -17.04 -0.64
N GLU A 98 23.49 -16.62 -0.70
CA GLU A 98 24.08 -15.72 0.29
C GLU A 98 24.04 -14.28 -0.24
N GLY A 99 23.17 -13.46 0.34
CA GLY A 99 22.93 -12.10 -0.11
C GLY A 99 21.73 -11.47 0.58
N GLU A 100 21.24 -10.38 0.02
CA GLU A 100 20.03 -9.69 0.48
C GLU A 100 18.95 -9.69 -0.60
N SER A 101 17.70 -9.53 -0.19
CA SER A 101 16.61 -9.29 -1.16
C SER A 101 16.70 -7.90 -1.76
N LEU A 102 16.21 -7.73 -2.99
CA LEU A 102 16.13 -6.42 -3.63
C LEU A 102 15.29 -5.44 -2.78
N LYS A 103 14.32 -5.94 -1.99
CA LYS A 103 13.57 -5.07 -1.07
C LYS A 103 14.48 -4.46 -0.01
N GLN A 104 15.31 -5.27 0.64
CA GLN A 104 16.29 -4.79 1.62
C GLN A 104 17.30 -3.84 0.97
N HIS A 105 17.72 -4.16 -0.26
CA HIS A 105 18.62 -3.32 -1.02
C HIS A 105 18.04 -1.93 -1.29
N ILE A 106 16.78 -1.85 -1.76
CA ILE A 106 16.04 -0.59 -1.95
C ILE A 106 15.88 0.16 -0.62
N GLN A 107 15.51 -0.54 0.47
CA GLN A 107 15.36 0.09 1.79
C GLN A 107 16.67 0.68 2.33
N SER A 108 17.82 0.05 2.03
CA SER A 108 19.13 0.51 2.51
C SER A 108 19.64 1.73 1.73
N LYS A 109 19.41 1.79 0.41
CA LYS A 109 19.90 2.85 -0.48
C LYS A 109 18.88 3.96 -0.74
N GLY A 110 17.59 3.71 -0.50
CA GLY A 110 16.50 4.58 -0.91
C GLY A 110 16.24 4.48 -2.42
N VAL A 111 16.86 5.37 -3.20
CA VAL A 111 16.77 5.38 -4.67
C VAL A 111 18.04 4.75 -5.23
N LEU A 112 17.91 3.78 -6.14
CA LEU A 112 19.05 3.13 -6.79
C LEU A 112 19.58 4.00 -7.93
N ASP A 113 20.88 3.87 -8.19
CA ASP A 113 21.48 4.44 -9.41
C ASP A 113 20.78 3.86 -10.66
N ILE A 114 20.54 4.71 -11.66
CA ILE A 114 19.79 4.34 -12.86
C ILE A 114 20.48 3.19 -13.62
N ARG A 115 21.81 3.17 -13.68
CA ARG A 115 22.55 2.11 -14.35
C ARG A 115 22.45 0.80 -13.57
N GLU A 116 22.55 0.86 -12.25
CA GLU A 116 22.35 -0.29 -11.36
C GLU A 116 20.94 -0.89 -11.52
N ALA A 117 19.89 -0.05 -11.46
CA ALA A 117 18.50 -0.49 -11.65
C ALA A 117 18.29 -1.17 -13.01
N MET A 118 18.86 -0.62 -14.09
CA MET A 118 18.79 -1.22 -15.42
C MET A 118 19.54 -2.55 -15.51
N GLU A 119 20.71 -2.70 -14.87
CA GLU A 119 21.44 -3.97 -14.80
C GLU A 119 20.63 -5.06 -14.09
N ILE A 120 20.02 -4.72 -12.95
CA ILE A 120 19.15 -5.64 -12.19
C ILE A 120 17.95 -6.05 -13.05
N THR A 121 17.23 -5.11 -13.65
CA THR A 121 16.08 -5.41 -14.51
C THR A 121 16.48 -6.25 -15.72
N LYS A 122 17.64 -5.99 -16.35
CA LYS A 122 18.15 -6.82 -17.45
C LYS A 122 18.35 -8.28 -17.05
N LYS A 123 18.90 -8.53 -15.84
CA LYS A 123 19.09 -9.89 -15.29
C LYS A 123 17.74 -10.56 -14.96
N VAL A 124 16.79 -9.83 -14.36
CA VAL A 124 15.42 -10.31 -14.10
C VAL A 124 14.69 -10.68 -15.40
N LEU A 125 14.77 -9.83 -16.44
CA LEU A 125 14.15 -10.11 -17.73
C LEU A 125 14.82 -11.29 -18.46
N SER A 126 16.11 -11.54 -18.24
CA SER A 126 16.78 -12.74 -18.74
C SER A 126 16.19 -14.01 -18.11
N ALA A 127 15.97 -14.01 -16.79
CA ALA A 127 15.32 -15.09 -16.07
C ALA A 127 13.89 -15.32 -16.54
N LEU A 128 13.07 -14.25 -16.59
CA LEU A 128 11.68 -14.31 -17.06
C LEU A 128 11.60 -14.84 -18.49
N GLY A 129 12.42 -14.31 -19.40
CA GLY A 129 12.45 -14.77 -20.78
C GLY A 129 12.84 -16.24 -20.92
N PHE A 130 13.71 -16.76 -20.07
CA PHE A 130 14.05 -18.19 -20.04
C PHE A 130 12.89 -19.05 -19.52
N ALA A 131 12.22 -18.64 -18.44
CA ALA A 131 11.06 -19.33 -17.89
C ALA A 131 9.88 -19.34 -18.88
N HIS A 132 9.58 -18.20 -19.51
CA HIS A 132 8.48 -18.05 -20.48
C HIS A 132 8.64 -18.96 -21.70
N ARG A 133 9.87 -19.21 -22.16
CA ARG A 133 10.14 -20.17 -23.27
C ARG A 133 9.96 -21.64 -22.87
N ASN A 134 9.88 -21.92 -21.58
CA ASN A 134 9.61 -23.24 -21.02
C ASN A 134 8.17 -23.30 -20.45
N ASP A 135 7.27 -22.42 -20.92
CA ASP A 135 5.86 -22.35 -20.52
C ASP A 135 5.62 -22.14 -19.02
N ILE A 136 6.57 -21.49 -18.33
CA ILE A 136 6.48 -21.16 -16.90
C ILE A 136 6.32 -19.65 -16.75
N ILE A 137 5.21 -19.24 -16.12
CA ILE A 137 4.92 -17.86 -15.75
C ILE A 137 5.19 -17.72 -14.25
N HIS A 138 5.87 -16.66 -13.83
CA HIS A 138 6.26 -16.50 -12.43
C HIS A 138 5.07 -16.11 -11.53
N ARG A 139 4.22 -15.18 -11.97
CA ARG A 139 3.00 -14.70 -11.29
C ARG A 139 3.18 -13.89 -10.00
N ASP A 140 4.41 -13.70 -9.52
CA ASP A 140 4.69 -13.04 -8.23
C ASP A 140 6.06 -12.33 -8.26
N ILE A 141 6.31 -11.58 -9.32
CA ILE A 141 7.54 -10.78 -9.43
C ILE A 141 7.43 -9.59 -8.48
N LYS A 142 8.33 -9.55 -7.50
CA LYS A 142 8.44 -8.48 -6.50
C LYS A 142 9.86 -8.44 -5.92
N PRO A 143 10.29 -7.33 -5.28
CA PRO A 143 11.65 -7.20 -4.77
C PRO A 143 12.03 -8.24 -3.70
N HIS A 144 11.05 -8.83 -3.00
CA HIS A 144 11.29 -9.91 -2.05
C HIS A 144 11.75 -11.22 -2.71
N ASN A 145 11.34 -11.45 -3.96
CA ASN A 145 11.64 -12.67 -4.72
C ASN A 145 12.85 -12.49 -5.67
N ILE A 146 13.61 -11.40 -5.50
CA ILE A 146 14.81 -11.09 -6.26
C ILE A 146 15.94 -10.95 -5.26
N ILE A 147 16.95 -11.81 -5.34
CA ILE A 147 18.09 -11.83 -4.43
C ILE A 147 19.32 -11.27 -5.14
N ILE A 148 20.02 -10.35 -4.49
CA ILE A 148 21.33 -9.86 -4.87
C ILE A 148 22.35 -10.57 -3.98
N THR A 149 23.13 -11.45 -4.59
CA THR A 149 24.18 -12.21 -3.89
C THR A 149 25.37 -11.33 -3.54
N LYS A 150 26.23 -11.80 -2.62
CA LYS A 150 27.48 -11.11 -2.27
C LYS A 150 28.45 -10.90 -3.45
N ASP A 151 28.29 -11.67 -4.52
CA ASP A 151 29.08 -11.56 -5.75
C ASP A 151 28.39 -10.67 -6.82
N ASP A 152 27.41 -9.85 -6.42
CA ASP A 152 26.60 -8.97 -7.29
C ASP A 152 25.82 -9.70 -8.40
N GLU A 153 25.60 -11.01 -8.23
CA GLU A 153 24.68 -11.77 -9.06
C GLU A 153 23.22 -11.62 -8.61
N VAL A 154 22.33 -11.48 -9.59
CA VAL A 154 20.88 -11.34 -9.38
C VAL A 154 20.22 -12.66 -9.70
N LYS A 155 19.43 -13.18 -8.74
CA LYS A 155 18.68 -14.44 -8.89
C LYS A 155 17.22 -14.24 -8.52
N VAL A 156 16.33 -14.73 -9.37
CA VAL A 156 14.88 -14.74 -9.16
C VAL A 156 14.50 -16.06 -8.49
N THR A 157 13.72 -15.97 -7.41
CA THR A 157 13.27 -17.09 -6.59
C THR A 157 11.75 -17.29 -6.69
N ASP A 158 11.23 -18.41 -6.19
CA ASP A 158 9.77 -18.62 -6.02
C ASP A 158 8.93 -18.61 -7.31
N PHE A 159 9.48 -19.15 -8.41
CA PHE A 159 8.75 -19.34 -9.65
C PHE A 159 7.47 -20.16 -9.44
N GLY A 160 6.33 -19.48 -9.50
CA GLY A 160 5.02 -20.10 -9.58
C GLY A 160 4.58 -20.88 -8.34
N ILE A 161 5.17 -20.71 -7.15
CA ILE A 161 4.81 -21.53 -5.97
C ILE A 161 3.63 -20.93 -5.17
N ALA A 162 3.29 -19.65 -5.40
CA ALA A 162 2.47 -18.88 -4.47
C ALA A 162 1.00 -18.65 -4.86
N ARG A 163 0.55 -19.01 -6.08
CA ARG A 163 -0.85 -18.80 -6.48
C ARG A 163 -1.38 -19.92 -7.34
N ALA A 164 -1.87 -20.93 -6.65
CA ALA A 164 -2.78 -21.92 -7.15
C ALA A 164 -4.19 -21.57 -6.62
N GLY A 165 -4.92 -20.75 -7.37
CA GLY A 165 -6.31 -20.41 -7.07
C GLY A 165 -6.79 -19.20 -7.84
N VAL A 166 -7.59 -19.42 -8.88
CA VAL A 166 -8.46 -18.39 -9.49
C VAL A 166 -9.71 -18.20 -8.60
N SER A 167 -9.55 -18.33 -7.28
CA SER A 167 -10.66 -18.38 -6.31
C SER A 167 -10.28 -17.88 -4.92
N THR A 168 -9.12 -17.25 -4.73
CA THR A 168 -8.71 -16.62 -3.46
C THR A 168 -8.77 -15.09 -3.54
N MET A 169 -9.77 -14.58 -4.28
CA MET A 169 -10.31 -13.23 -4.03
C MET A 169 -11.52 -13.27 -3.08
N THR A 170 -11.89 -14.44 -2.53
CA THR A 170 -13.04 -14.58 -1.63
C THR A 170 -12.64 -14.87 -0.19
N GLN A 171 -13.10 -13.97 0.70
CA GLN A 171 -13.53 -14.16 2.10
C GLN A 171 -12.54 -14.28 3.28
N THR A 172 -11.21 -14.19 3.12
CA THR A 172 -10.32 -14.23 4.32
C THR A 172 -9.25 -13.15 4.41
N GLY A 173 -9.29 -12.11 3.55
CA GLY A 173 -8.56 -10.84 3.73
C GLY A 173 -7.02 -10.91 3.87
N THR A 174 -6.42 -12.09 3.92
CA THR A 174 -4.99 -12.31 4.19
C THR A 174 -4.19 -12.25 2.89
N ILE A 175 -4.34 -11.14 2.16
CA ILE A 175 -3.32 -10.71 1.20
C ILE A 175 -2.30 -9.90 2.00
N LEU A 176 -1.50 -10.59 2.81
CA LEU A 176 -0.39 -9.96 3.53
C LEU A 176 0.67 -9.54 2.49
N GLY A 177 0.73 -8.24 2.18
CA GLY A 177 1.87 -7.58 1.54
C GLY A 177 2.14 -7.80 0.04
N THR A 178 1.23 -8.39 -0.74
CA THR A 178 1.51 -8.76 -2.16
C THR A 178 0.75 -7.93 -3.22
N ALA A 179 -0.18 -7.06 -2.82
CA ALA A 179 -0.99 -6.29 -3.79
C ALA A 179 -0.20 -5.26 -4.61
N HIS A 180 0.91 -4.73 -4.06
CA HIS A 180 1.69 -3.62 -4.65
C HIS A 180 2.38 -3.91 -5.98
N TYR A 181 2.53 -5.18 -6.37
CA TYR A 181 3.22 -5.58 -7.62
C TYR A 181 2.30 -6.35 -8.56
N LEU A 182 1.02 -6.38 -8.25
CA LEU A 182 0.03 -7.24 -8.91
C LEU A 182 -0.42 -6.62 -10.24
N SER A 183 -0.56 -7.44 -11.28
CA SER A 183 -1.00 -6.95 -12.58
C SER A 183 -2.52 -6.69 -12.66
N PRO A 184 -3.00 -5.80 -13.54
CA PRO A 184 -4.43 -5.48 -13.67
C PRO A 184 -5.32 -6.73 -13.90
N GLU A 185 -4.85 -7.69 -14.68
CA GLU A 185 -5.53 -8.96 -14.93
C GLU A 185 -5.54 -9.88 -13.71
N GLN A 186 -4.46 -9.90 -12.92
CA GLN A 186 -4.44 -10.60 -11.63
C GLN A 186 -5.44 -9.97 -10.63
N ALA A 187 -5.63 -8.64 -10.68
CA ALA A 187 -6.55 -7.93 -9.79
C ALA A 187 -8.01 -8.19 -10.13
N ARG A 188 -8.27 -8.46 -11.41
CA ARG A 188 -9.61 -8.82 -11.93
C ARG A 188 -9.89 -10.33 -11.87
N GLY A 189 -8.92 -11.15 -11.46
CA GLY A 189 -9.03 -12.61 -11.49
C GLY A 189 -9.08 -13.19 -12.91
N HIS A 190 -8.59 -12.46 -13.92
CA HIS A 190 -8.47 -12.96 -15.29
C HIS A 190 -7.25 -13.88 -15.45
N GLU A 191 -7.15 -14.55 -16.60
CA GLU A 191 -5.99 -15.38 -16.92
C GLU A 191 -4.69 -14.55 -16.91
N VAL A 192 -3.69 -15.11 -16.23
CA VAL A 192 -2.37 -14.49 -16.05
C VAL A 192 -1.45 -15.01 -17.14
N GLY A 193 -0.82 -14.09 -17.88
CA GLY A 193 0.05 -14.38 -19.01
C GLY A 193 1.50 -13.94 -18.78
N VAL A 194 2.34 -14.13 -19.79
CA VAL A 194 3.74 -13.65 -19.77
C VAL A 194 3.83 -12.13 -19.60
N THR A 195 2.85 -11.39 -20.13
CA THR A 195 2.71 -9.93 -20.03
C THR A 195 2.36 -9.46 -18.62
N SER A 196 1.88 -10.35 -17.74
CA SER A 196 1.65 -10.07 -16.33
C SER A 196 2.98 -9.93 -15.57
N ASP A 197 3.92 -10.85 -15.80
CA ASP A 197 5.26 -10.77 -15.19
C ASP A 197 6.00 -9.50 -15.64
N LEU A 198 5.81 -9.07 -16.89
CA LEU A 198 6.41 -7.85 -17.43
C LEU A 198 5.83 -6.58 -16.79
N TYR A 199 4.53 -6.58 -16.48
CA TYR A 199 3.91 -5.50 -15.72
C TYR A 199 4.55 -5.38 -14.34
N SER A 200 4.63 -6.49 -13.60
CA SER A 200 5.24 -6.53 -12.27
C SER A 200 6.73 -6.15 -12.31
N ALA A 201 7.48 -6.57 -13.33
CA ALA A 201 8.86 -6.12 -13.55
C ALA A 201 8.95 -4.60 -13.81
N GLY A 202 7.96 -4.02 -14.49
CA GLY A 202 7.82 -2.57 -14.65
C GLY A 202 7.60 -1.84 -13.32
N VAL A 203 6.74 -2.40 -12.45
CA VAL A 203 6.52 -1.88 -11.09
C VAL A 203 7.80 -1.94 -10.26
N VAL A 204 8.55 -3.04 -10.33
CA VAL A 204 9.84 -3.18 -9.64
C VAL A 204 10.85 -2.14 -10.15
N LEU A 205 10.95 -1.95 -11.47
CA LEU A 205 11.82 -0.92 -12.05
C LEU A 205 11.40 0.49 -11.62
N TYR A 206 10.10 0.78 -11.58
CA TYR A 206 9.56 2.03 -11.08
C TYR A 206 10.03 2.31 -9.64
N GLU A 207 9.86 1.34 -8.74
CA GLU A 207 10.26 1.48 -7.33
C GLU A 207 11.77 1.69 -7.19
N MET A 208 12.60 0.93 -7.93
CA MET A 208 14.05 1.07 -7.87
C MET A 208 14.52 2.49 -8.22
N VAL A 209 13.95 3.10 -9.27
CA VAL A 209 14.42 4.41 -9.79
C VAL A 209 13.73 5.61 -9.14
N THR A 210 12.65 5.41 -8.41
CA THR A 210 11.92 6.49 -7.73
C THR A 210 11.98 6.40 -6.20
N GLY A 211 12.37 5.24 -5.66
CA GLY A 211 12.30 4.93 -4.22
C GLY A 211 10.88 4.79 -3.69
N ARG A 212 9.85 4.84 -4.55
CA ARG A 212 8.44 4.78 -4.19
C ARG A 212 7.70 3.80 -5.09
N ILE A 213 6.73 3.09 -4.52
CA ILE A 213 5.81 2.25 -5.28
C ILE A 213 4.83 3.14 -6.08
N PRO A 214 4.40 2.71 -7.28
CA PRO A 214 3.54 3.53 -8.14
C PRO A 214 2.11 3.65 -7.64
N PHE A 215 1.62 2.66 -6.90
CA PHE A 215 0.29 2.63 -6.32
C PHE A 215 0.38 2.18 -4.87
N ASP A 216 -0.12 3.01 -3.97
CA ASP A 216 -0.23 2.69 -2.56
C ASP A 216 -1.65 3.00 -2.06
N GLY A 217 -2.05 2.40 -0.95
CA GLY A 217 -3.41 2.55 -0.43
C GLY A 217 -3.62 1.88 0.91
N GLU A 218 -4.72 2.25 1.57
CA GLU A 218 -5.02 1.85 2.95
C GLU A 218 -5.28 0.36 3.11
N ASN A 219 -5.69 -0.33 2.03
CA ASN A 219 -5.89 -1.77 2.03
C ASN A 219 -5.49 -2.44 0.70
N PRO A 220 -5.23 -3.76 0.70
CA PRO A 220 -4.82 -4.50 -0.50
C PRO A 220 -5.81 -4.42 -1.67
N VAL A 221 -7.12 -4.30 -1.39
CA VAL A 221 -8.16 -4.18 -2.42
C VAL A 221 -8.08 -2.83 -3.11
N ALA A 222 -7.89 -1.74 -2.36
CA ALA A 222 -7.68 -0.41 -2.89
C ALA A 222 -6.44 -0.37 -3.78
N ILE A 223 -5.32 -0.94 -3.33
CA ILE A 223 -4.10 -1.05 -4.14
C ILE A 223 -4.37 -1.82 -5.44
N ALA A 224 -5.08 -2.95 -5.37
CA ALA A 224 -5.46 -3.72 -6.55
C ALA A 224 -6.34 -2.90 -7.52
N LEU A 225 -7.32 -2.15 -7.02
CA LEU A 225 -8.14 -1.26 -7.85
C LEU A 225 -7.33 -0.15 -8.52
N LYS A 226 -6.31 0.40 -7.85
CA LYS A 226 -5.38 1.36 -8.46
C LYS A 226 -4.56 0.76 -9.59
N HIS A 227 -4.06 -0.46 -9.42
CA HIS A 227 -3.43 -1.21 -10.50
C HIS A 227 -4.37 -1.37 -11.70
N VAL A 228 -5.68 -1.50 -11.47
CA VAL A 228 -6.68 -1.67 -12.52
C VAL A 228 -7.03 -0.36 -13.25
N HIS A 229 -7.20 0.74 -12.51
CA HIS A 229 -7.85 1.96 -13.02
C HIS A 229 -6.97 3.22 -13.02
N GLU A 230 -6.03 3.35 -12.09
CA GLU A 230 -5.27 4.59 -11.88
C GLU A 230 -3.99 4.61 -12.73
N ALA A 231 -3.68 5.73 -13.38
CA ALA A 231 -2.39 5.90 -14.04
C ALA A 231 -1.30 6.19 -13.00
N PRO A 232 -0.09 5.59 -13.11
CA PRO A 232 0.98 5.89 -12.16
C PRO A 232 1.49 7.32 -12.37
N VAL A 233 1.91 7.98 -11.29
CA VAL A 233 2.66 9.25 -11.38
C VAL A 233 3.89 9.04 -12.28
N ARG A 234 4.19 9.99 -13.16
CA ARG A 234 5.31 9.85 -14.09
C ARG A 234 6.63 9.73 -13.31
N PRO A 235 7.47 8.72 -13.57
CA PRO A 235 8.76 8.55 -12.88
C PRO A 235 9.63 9.82 -12.87
N SER A 236 9.64 10.59 -13.97
CA SER A 236 10.42 11.83 -14.08
C SER A 236 9.91 12.97 -13.20
N GLU A 237 8.66 12.91 -12.73
CA GLU A 237 8.10 13.88 -11.76
C GLU A 237 8.60 13.61 -10.33
N ILE A 238 8.96 12.36 -10.03
CA ILE A 238 9.47 11.96 -8.71
C ILE A 238 11.00 12.01 -8.69
N ASN A 239 11.66 11.45 -9.70
CA ASN A 239 13.10 11.49 -9.87
C ASN A 239 13.46 12.14 -11.21
N PRO A 240 13.94 13.41 -11.21
CA PRO A 240 14.33 14.13 -12.43
C PRO A 240 15.46 13.49 -13.24
N GLU A 241 16.24 12.56 -12.66
CA GLU A 241 17.28 11.83 -13.40
C GLU A 241 16.70 10.78 -14.35
N VAL A 242 15.43 10.39 -14.16
CA VAL A 242 14.75 9.44 -15.04
C VAL A 242 14.51 10.07 -16.41
N THR A 243 15.32 9.64 -17.39
CA THR A 243 15.23 10.12 -18.77
C THR A 243 13.87 9.78 -19.41
N PRO A 244 13.42 10.55 -20.42
CA PRO A 244 12.19 10.24 -21.15
C PRO A 244 12.16 8.81 -21.71
N ALA A 245 13.30 8.30 -22.19
CA ALA A 245 13.40 6.94 -22.71
C ALA A 245 13.16 5.88 -21.62
N LEU A 246 13.78 6.04 -20.44
CA LEU A 246 13.56 5.11 -19.32
C LEU A 246 12.11 5.16 -18.83
N GLN A 247 11.54 6.35 -18.73
CA GLN A 247 10.13 6.53 -18.39
C GLN A 247 9.22 5.81 -19.39
N THR A 248 9.47 5.92 -20.70
CA THR A 248 8.69 5.21 -21.72
C THR A 248 8.76 3.69 -21.53
N ILE A 249 9.94 3.13 -21.20
CA ILE A 249 10.07 1.69 -20.92
C ILE A 249 9.20 1.29 -19.73
N ILE A 250 9.29 2.03 -18.62
CA ILE A 250 8.52 1.75 -17.39
C ILE A 250 7.02 1.82 -17.66
N LEU A 251 6.55 2.91 -18.28
CA LEU A 251 5.12 3.12 -18.53
C LEU A 251 4.55 2.14 -19.57
N LYS A 252 5.32 1.75 -20.59
CA LYS A 252 4.91 0.70 -21.54
C LYS A 252 4.76 -0.66 -20.85
N ALA A 253 5.71 -1.03 -19.97
CA ALA A 253 5.58 -2.26 -19.18
C ALA A 253 4.35 -2.23 -18.26
N MET A 254 4.05 -1.07 -17.67
CA MET A 254 2.92 -0.84 -16.76
C MET A 254 1.60 -0.46 -17.47
N ALA A 255 1.50 -0.61 -18.79
CA ALA A 255 0.26 -0.31 -19.51
C ALA A 255 -0.89 -1.20 -19.00
N LYS A 256 -2.10 -0.63 -18.85
CA LYS A 256 -3.22 -1.38 -18.26
C LYS A 256 -3.67 -2.53 -19.16
N ASN A 257 -3.74 -2.30 -20.46
CA ASN A 257 -4.04 -3.33 -21.46
C ASN A 257 -2.79 -4.20 -21.72
N PRO A 258 -2.84 -5.54 -21.53
CA PRO A 258 -1.73 -6.45 -21.84
C PRO A 258 -1.20 -6.34 -23.28
N GLU A 259 -2.07 -6.06 -24.26
CA GLU A 259 -1.68 -5.91 -25.69
C GLU A 259 -0.83 -4.66 -25.94
N SER A 260 -0.96 -3.64 -25.08
CA SER A 260 -0.18 -2.41 -25.16
C SER A 260 1.20 -2.53 -24.49
N ARG A 261 1.47 -3.64 -23.80
CA ARG A 261 2.76 -3.92 -23.13
C ARG A 261 3.77 -4.51 -24.12
N TYR A 262 4.99 -4.73 -23.61
CA TYR A 262 5.94 -5.64 -24.26
C TYR A 262 5.34 -7.04 -24.35
N GLN A 263 5.49 -7.70 -25.49
CA GLN A 263 4.94 -9.04 -25.73
C GLN A 263 5.91 -10.15 -25.31
N SER A 264 7.16 -9.80 -24.99
CA SER A 264 8.14 -10.73 -24.44
C SER A 264 9.18 -10.03 -23.56
N ALA A 265 9.74 -10.77 -22.60
CA ALA A 265 10.85 -10.28 -21.78
C ALA A 265 12.08 -9.89 -22.62
N ALA A 266 12.28 -10.55 -23.77
CA ALA A 266 13.35 -10.21 -24.71
C ALA A 266 13.16 -8.82 -25.35
N GLU A 267 11.93 -8.45 -25.70
CA GLU A 267 11.60 -7.13 -26.26
C GLU A 267 11.95 -6.02 -25.25
N MET A 268 11.46 -6.15 -24.01
CA MET A 268 11.75 -5.18 -22.94
C MET A 268 13.24 -5.11 -22.61
N ARG A 269 13.92 -6.27 -22.55
CA ARG A 269 15.36 -6.34 -22.25
C ARG A 269 16.20 -5.66 -23.32
N ASN A 270 15.81 -5.78 -24.60
CA ASN A 270 16.51 -5.14 -25.70
C ASN A 270 16.40 -3.61 -25.63
N ASP A 271 15.26 -3.05 -25.24
CA ASP A 271 15.12 -1.61 -25.06
C ASP A 271 15.96 -1.08 -23.89
N ILE A 272 16.03 -1.82 -22.77
CA ILE A 272 16.95 -1.50 -21.68
C ILE A 272 18.40 -1.52 -22.15
N MET A 273 18.82 -2.57 -22.86
CA MET A 273 20.20 -2.67 -23.39
C MET A 273 20.53 -1.53 -24.35
N ARG A 274 19.62 -1.19 -25.27
CA ARG A 274 19.80 -0.04 -26.18
C ARG A 274 20.01 1.24 -25.40
N LEU A 275 19.17 1.50 -24.40
CA LEU A 275 19.29 2.70 -23.57
C LEU A 275 20.64 2.75 -22.83
N MET A 276 21.10 1.63 -22.27
CA MET A 276 22.40 1.53 -21.58
C MET A 276 23.59 1.76 -22.52
N GLU A 277 23.45 1.43 -23.80
CA GLU A 277 24.43 1.64 -24.87
C GLU A 277 24.30 3.04 -25.52
N GLY A 278 23.37 3.88 -25.07
CA GLY A 278 23.12 5.21 -25.63
C GLY A 278 22.40 5.20 -26.99
N MET A 279 21.79 4.06 -27.36
CA MET A 279 20.99 3.92 -28.56
C MET A 279 19.51 4.26 -28.33
N PRO A 280 18.78 4.70 -29.37
CA PRO A 280 17.34 4.91 -29.27
C PRO A 280 16.57 3.61 -28.98
N ILE A 281 15.61 3.70 -28.06
CA ILE A 281 14.65 2.63 -27.76
C ILE A 281 13.63 2.47 -28.91
N VAL A 282 13.03 1.30 -29.02
CA VAL A 282 11.96 1.01 -30.00
C VAL A 282 10.58 1.32 -29.43
N ALA A 283 10.40 1.21 -28.11
CA ALA A 283 9.13 1.50 -27.45
C ALA A 283 8.57 2.89 -27.79
N ILE A 284 7.27 2.92 -28.07
CA ILE A 284 6.49 4.13 -28.34
C ILE A 284 5.77 4.54 -27.05
N PRO A 285 5.69 5.84 -26.71
CA PRO A 285 4.96 6.32 -25.55
C PRO A 285 3.47 5.89 -25.56
N PRO A 286 2.88 5.50 -24.42
CA PRO A 286 1.46 5.15 -24.33
C PRO A 286 0.52 6.25 -24.84
N ASP A 287 0.84 7.52 -24.54
CA ASP A 287 0.02 8.70 -24.91
C ASP A 287 -0.10 8.91 -26.44
N GLU A 288 0.86 8.40 -27.23
CA GLU A 288 0.84 8.51 -28.70
C GLU A 288 0.08 7.37 -29.38
N GLN A 289 -0.17 6.26 -28.69
CA GLN A 289 -0.91 5.12 -29.26
C GLN A 289 -2.41 5.44 -29.43
N GLU A 290 -3.02 6.21 -28.53
CA GLU A 290 -4.43 6.62 -28.66
C GLU A 290 -4.64 7.60 -29.83
N THR A 291 -3.63 8.42 -30.16
CA THR A 291 -3.72 9.43 -31.24
C THR A 291 -3.60 8.79 -32.63
N LEU A 292 -2.99 7.61 -32.76
CA LEU A 292 -2.87 6.88 -34.03
C LEU A 292 -4.15 6.15 -34.45
N ILE A 293 -5.16 6.04 -33.58
CA ILE A 293 -6.44 5.39 -33.87
C ILE A 293 -7.50 6.40 -34.38
N MET A 294 -7.22 7.71 -34.36
CA MET A 294 -8.17 8.79 -34.72
C MET A 294 -7.83 9.57 -36.02
N ALA A 295 -7.14 8.96 -36.99
CA ALA A 295 -7.00 9.58 -38.32
C ALA A 295 -8.31 9.48 -39.13
N PRO A 296 -8.78 10.58 -39.77
CA PRO A 296 -10.04 10.57 -40.51
C PRO A 296 -9.87 9.83 -41.85
N SER A 297 -10.69 8.81 -42.08
CA SER A 297 -10.89 8.24 -43.41
C SER A 297 -11.71 9.23 -44.24
N HIS A 298 -11.03 10.08 -45.00
CA HIS A 298 -11.65 10.79 -46.13
C HIS A 298 -11.59 9.91 -47.37
N GLY A 299 -12.78 9.60 -47.87
CA GLY A 299 -13.01 8.70 -48.98
C GLY A 299 -12.37 9.16 -50.28
N SER A 300 -11.95 8.16 -51.07
CA SER A 300 -11.85 8.30 -52.51
C SER A 300 -12.75 7.22 -53.14
N ARG A 301 -13.90 7.68 -53.62
CA ARG A 301 -14.73 6.94 -54.58
C ARG A 301 -13.98 6.94 -55.91
N ASN A 302 -13.77 5.75 -56.47
CA ASN A 302 -13.74 5.57 -57.92
C ASN A 302 -14.50 4.29 -58.26
N ASP A 303 -15.61 4.48 -58.94
CA ASP A 303 -16.40 3.45 -59.61
C ASP A 303 -15.57 2.79 -60.73
N ALA A 304 -15.54 1.46 -60.72
CA ALA A 304 -15.39 0.67 -61.94
C ALA A 304 -16.02 -0.71 -61.72
N THR A 305 -17.23 -0.85 -62.25
CA THR A 305 -17.98 -2.09 -62.42
C THR A 305 -17.15 -3.10 -63.22
N THR A 306 -16.83 -4.25 -62.63
CA THR A 306 -16.48 -5.47 -63.39
C THR A 306 -16.89 -6.70 -62.58
N GLN A 307 -17.85 -7.45 -63.13
CA GLN A 307 -18.28 -8.78 -62.68
C GLN A 307 -17.07 -9.70 -62.48
N ARG A 308 -17.03 -10.47 -61.38
CA ARG A 308 -16.32 -11.75 -61.35
C ARG A 308 -16.87 -12.71 -60.30
N GLN A 309 -16.98 -13.95 -60.78
CA GLN A 309 -17.60 -15.14 -60.20
C GLN A 309 -16.92 -15.63 -58.92
N ALA A 310 -17.70 -16.36 -58.12
CA ALA A 310 -17.25 -17.10 -56.95
C ALA A 310 -16.24 -18.21 -57.32
N PRO A 311 -15.12 -18.37 -56.58
CA PRO A 311 -14.29 -19.56 -56.65
C PRO A 311 -14.73 -20.64 -55.65
N ARG A 312 -14.71 -21.88 -56.14
CA ARG A 312 -14.95 -23.15 -55.41
C ARG A 312 -13.86 -23.43 -54.37
N PRO A 313 -14.16 -24.24 -53.33
CA PRO A 313 -13.15 -24.78 -52.43
C PRO A 313 -12.35 -25.94 -53.09
N ILE A 314 -11.03 -25.95 -52.86
CA ILE A 314 -10.07 -27.00 -53.24
C ILE A 314 -9.97 -28.03 -52.09
N PRO A 315 -9.85 -29.35 -52.37
CA PRO A 315 -9.92 -30.42 -51.38
C PRO A 315 -8.55 -30.81 -50.79
N ALA A 316 -8.56 -31.38 -49.57
CA ALA A 316 -7.42 -32.07 -48.94
C ALA A 316 -7.62 -33.62 -48.97
N PRO A 317 -6.54 -34.42 -48.89
CA PRO A 317 -6.47 -35.75 -49.51
C PRO A 317 -6.90 -36.93 -48.61
N ALA A 318 -7.25 -38.03 -49.26
CA ALA A 318 -7.73 -39.29 -48.69
C ALA A 318 -6.61 -40.29 -48.35
N LYS A 319 -6.78 -41.08 -47.29
CA LYS A 319 -6.26 -42.46 -47.17
C LYS A 319 -7.20 -43.41 -46.38
N THR A 320 -7.77 -44.36 -47.13
CA THR A 320 -8.01 -45.80 -46.90
C THR A 320 -8.70 -46.34 -45.62
N LYS A 321 -9.80 -47.07 -45.83
CA LYS A 321 -10.46 -48.02 -44.91
C LYS A 321 -9.72 -49.38 -44.85
N PRO A 322 -9.95 -50.18 -43.79
CA PRO A 322 -10.58 -51.48 -44.02
C PRO A 322 -11.76 -51.80 -43.07
N ASN A 323 -12.49 -52.85 -43.47
CA ASN A 323 -13.82 -53.30 -43.04
C ASN A 323 -13.88 -54.00 -41.66
N TRP A 324 -14.99 -53.83 -40.92
CA TRP A 324 -15.48 -54.84 -39.94
C TRP A 324 -16.96 -54.65 -39.48
N PRO A 325 -18.01 -54.82 -40.33
CA PRO A 325 -19.40 -54.66 -39.86
C PRO A 325 -20.09 -55.98 -39.42
N ALA A 326 -19.37 -56.97 -38.91
CA ALA A 326 -19.98 -58.23 -38.42
C ALA A 326 -20.05 -58.37 -36.90
N ILE A 327 -19.22 -57.64 -36.14
CA ILE A 327 -19.15 -57.77 -34.67
C ILE A 327 -20.14 -56.84 -33.96
N PHE A 328 -20.48 -55.70 -34.57
CA PHE A 328 -21.37 -54.71 -33.95
C PHE A 328 -22.83 -55.21 -33.83
N ILE A 329 -23.30 -56.04 -34.77
CA ILE A 329 -24.68 -56.57 -34.75
C ILE A 329 -24.82 -57.71 -33.73
N ALA A 330 -23.77 -58.53 -33.53
CA ALA A 330 -23.78 -59.60 -32.54
C ALA A 330 -23.72 -59.07 -31.11
N VAL A 331 -22.94 -58.02 -30.85
CA VAL A 331 -22.84 -57.38 -29.53
C VAL A 331 -24.14 -56.68 -29.14
N VAL A 332 -24.83 -56.03 -30.08
CA VAL A 332 -26.13 -55.38 -29.82
C VAL A 332 -27.24 -56.41 -29.58
N LEU A 333 -27.22 -57.56 -30.24
CA LEU A 333 -28.20 -58.64 -30.00
C LEU A 333 -27.98 -59.37 -28.67
N VAL A 334 -26.72 -59.54 -28.25
CA VAL A 334 -26.39 -60.09 -26.92
C VAL A 334 -26.74 -59.10 -25.81
N LEU A 335 -26.49 -57.80 -26.01
CA LEU A 335 -26.92 -56.74 -25.07
C LEU A 335 -28.44 -56.66 -24.95
N ALA A 336 -29.17 -56.73 -26.07
CA ALA A 336 -30.64 -56.75 -26.06
C ALA A 336 -31.22 -58.02 -25.41
N ALA A 337 -30.59 -59.19 -25.62
CA ALA A 337 -30.98 -60.43 -24.95
C ALA A 337 -30.66 -60.42 -23.44
N SER A 338 -29.54 -59.82 -23.03
CA SER A 338 -29.20 -59.64 -21.61
C SER A 338 -30.08 -58.60 -20.90
N MET A 339 -30.51 -57.55 -21.62
CA MET A 339 -31.48 -56.58 -21.10
C MET A 339 -32.89 -57.17 -21.00
N ALA A 340 -33.31 -57.99 -21.96
CA ALA A 340 -34.60 -58.70 -21.90
C ALA A 340 -34.61 -59.80 -20.83
N GLY A 341 -33.51 -60.53 -20.66
CA GLY A 341 -33.34 -61.50 -19.57
C GLY A 341 -33.28 -60.84 -18.19
N GLY A 342 -32.58 -59.72 -18.06
CA GLY A 342 -32.56 -58.92 -16.83
C GLY A 342 -33.92 -58.33 -16.48
N TRP A 343 -34.65 -57.82 -17.47
CA TRP A 343 -36.02 -57.31 -17.28
C TRP A 343 -36.99 -58.42 -16.87
N PHE A 344 -36.90 -59.62 -17.46
CA PHE A 344 -37.74 -60.77 -17.09
C PHE A 344 -37.41 -61.31 -15.69
N LEU A 345 -36.14 -61.29 -15.27
CA LEU A 345 -35.74 -61.71 -13.92
C LEU A 345 -36.13 -60.69 -12.84
N VAL A 346 -36.07 -59.39 -13.14
CA VAL A 346 -36.52 -58.31 -12.24
C VAL A 346 -38.05 -58.24 -12.15
N SER A 347 -38.78 -58.48 -13.25
CA SER A 347 -40.26 -58.52 -13.24
C SER A 347 -40.86 -59.77 -12.59
N SER A 348 -40.05 -60.80 -12.33
CA SER A 348 -40.47 -62.08 -11.72
C SER A 348 -40.36 -62.11 -10.18
N GLY A 349 -39.84 -61.05 -9.55
CA GLY A 349 -39.83 -60.90 -8.08
C GLY A 349 -38.84 -61.80 -7.33
N ILE A 350 -37.77 -62.29 -7.97
CA ILE A 350 -36.82 -63.24 -7.35
C ILE A 350 -35.53 -62.56 -6.80
N LEU A 351 -35.26 -61.30 -7.11
CA LEU A 351 -34.22 -60.48 -6.45
C LEU A 351 -34.79 -59.09 -6.07
N GLY A 352 -35.29 -58.96 -4.83
CA GLY A 352 -35.57 -57.65 -4.24
C GLY A 352 -34.29 -57.02 -3.71
N GLY A 353 -33.76 -56.01 -4.39
CA GLY A 353 -32.78 -55.09 -3.80
C GLY A 353 -33.46 -54.13 -2.81
N PRO A 354 -32.74 -53.60 -1.81
CA PRO A 354 -33.33 -52.75 -0.77
C PRO A 354 -33.99 -51.50 -1.36
N GLU A 355 -35.06 -51.05 -0.72
CA GLU A 355 -35.80 -49.85 -1.11
C GLU A 355 -34.93 -48.60 -0.85
N MET A 356 -34.66 -47.85 -1.93
CA MET A 356 -33.78 -46.69 -1.92
C MET A 356 -34.60 -45.41 -1.80
N ILE A 357 -34.33 -44.62 -0.77
CA ILE A 357 -35.09 -43.44 -0.39
C ILE A 357 -34.28 -42.19 -0.74
N THR A 358 -34.91 -41.22 -1.40
CA THR A 358 -34.29 -39.93 -1.70
C THR A 358 -34.22 -39.06 -0.45
N ILE A 359 -33.03 -38.56 -0.12
CA ILE A 359 -32.80 -37.71 1.04
C ILE A 359 -33.43 -36.32 0.79
N PRO A 360 -34.30 -35.83 1.69
CA PRO A 360 -34.84 -34.47 1.62
C PRO A 360 -33.79 -33.41 1.95
N ASP A 361 -34.01 -32.18 1.50
CA ASP A 361 -33.18 -31.03 1.88
C ASP A 361 -33.55 -30.56 3.29
N LEU A 362 -32.57 -30.60 4.19
CA LEU A 362 -32.65 -30.26 5.60
C LEU A 362 -32.02 -28.90 5.89
N THR A 363 -31.41 -28.23 4.90
CA THR A 363 -30.79 -26.92 5.12
C THR A 363 -31.81 -25.87 5.55
N ASN A 364 -31.40 -24.98 6.45
CA ASN A 364 -32.26 -23.93 7.04
C ASN A 364 -33.51 -24.46 7.77
N LYS A 365 -33.43 -25.68 8.31
CA LYS A 365 -34.46 -26.30 9.15
C LYS A 365 -33.93 -26.49 10.55
N THR A 366 -34.82 -26.43 11.53
CA THR A 366 -34.45 -26.79 12.91
C THR A 366 -34.15 -28.28 13.01
N GLU A 367 -33.37 -28.68 14.02
CA GLU A 367 -33.10 -30.10 14.29
C GLU A 367 -34.39 -30.94 14.39
N ALA A 368 -35.42 -30.39 15.05
CA ALA A 368 -36.72 -31.05 15.21
C ALA A 368 -37.46 -31.24 13.87
N GLU A 369 -37.41 -30.25 12.99
CA GLU A 369 -37.99 -30.34 11.64
C GLU A 369 -37.20 -31.30 10.76
N ALA A 370 -35.87 -31.27 10.83
CA ALA A 370 -34.99 -32.18 10.12
C ALA A 370 -35.26 -33.64 10.50
N ALA A 371 -35.37 -33.92 11.80
CA ALA A 371 -35.75 -35.24 12.31
C ALA A 371 -37.14 -35.68 11.81
N ALA A 372 -38.12 -34.77 11.79
CA ALA A 372 -39.47 -35.07 11.32
C ALA A 372 -39.49 -35.41 9.81
N MET A 373 -38.74 -34.67 8.99
CA MET A 373 -38.65 -34.90 7.55
C MET A 373 -37.92 -36.21 7.20
N LEU A 374 -36.86 -36.55 7.92
CA LEU A 374 -36.17 -37.83 7.76
C LEU A 374 -37.07 -39.01 8.16
N ASN A 375 -37.72 -38.93 9.32
CA ASN A 375 -38.62 -39.98 9.80
C ASN A 375 -39.82 -40.20 8.86
N ALA A 376 -40.37 -39.13 8.28
CA ALA A 376 -41.45 -39.22 7.28
C ALA A 376 -41.03 -39.95 5.99
N LYS A 377 -39.72 -40.03 5.74
CA LYS A 377 -39.11 -40.76 4.62
C LYS A 377 -38.51 -42.09 5.06
N GLY A 378 -38.68 -42.55 6.30
CA GLY A 378 -38.07 -43.80 6.76
C GLY A 378 -36.55 -43.73 6.97
N LEU A 379 -35.98 -42.52 7.06
CA LEU A 379 -34.58 -42.26 7.39
C LEU A 379 -34.46 -41.79 8.85
N LYS A 380 -33.27 -41.87 9.44
CA LYS A 380 -33.01 -41.43 10.81
C LYS A 380 -32.09 -40.21 10.85
N LEU A 381 -32.28 -39.35 11.82
CA LEU A 381 -31.30 -38.32 12.14
C LEU A 381 -30.09 -39.01 12.79
N GLY A 382 -28.90 -38.79 12.23
CA GLY A 382 -27.62 -39.31 12.73
C GLY A 382 -26.95 -38.34 13.68
N GLU A 383 -25.63 -38.20 13.55
CA GLU A 383 -24.82 -37.28 14.34
C GLU A 383 -25.19 -35.81 14.06
N VAL A 384 -25.38 -35.04 15.13
CA VAL A 384 -25.63 -33.59 15.09
C VAL A 384 -24.36 -32.89 15.51
N ASN A 385 -23.69 -32.25 14.56
CA ASN A 385 -22.52 -31.41 14.80
C ASN A 385 -22.95 -29.94 14.95
N GLU A 386 -22.14 -29.13 15.61
CA GLU A 386 -22.37 -27.69 15.74
C GLU A 386 -21.24 -26.90 15.08
N ALA A 387 -21.58 -25.84 14.35
CA ALA A 387 -20.61 -24.90 13.79
C ALA A 387 -21.16 -23.46 13.83
N PHE A 388 -20.27 -22.46 13.88
CA PHE A 388 -20.69 -21.05 13.80
C PHE A 388 -21.11 -20.70 12.37
N SER A 389 -22.11 -19.83 12.24
CA SER A 389 -22.56 -19.30 10.95
C SER A 389 -23.03 -17.86 11.10
N ASN A 390 -22.48 -16.99 10.27
CA ASN A 390 -22.79 -15.56 10.28
C ASN A 390 -24.05 -15.22 9.45
N THR A 391 -24.64 -16.23 8.80
CA THR A 391 -25.76 -16.07 7.86
C THR A 391 -27.01 -16.83 8.27
N LEU A 392 -26.89 -17.80 9.19
CA LEU A 392 -27.97 -18.68 9.61
C LEU A 392 -28.18 -18.55 11.12
N ASP A 393 -29.44 -18.38 11.51
CA ASP A 393 -29.84 -18.25 12.91
C ASP A 393 -29.37 -19.45 13.75
N PRO A 394 -29.06 -19.26 15.05
CA PRO A 394 -28.75 -20.38 15.94
C PRO A 394 -29.84 -21.45 15.93
N GLY A 395 -29.45 -22.71 15.83
CA GLY A 395 -30.36 -23.86 15.89
C GLY A 395 -30.90 -24.36 14.55
N VAL A 396 -30.48 -23.78 13.42
CA VAL A 396 -30.83 -24.28 12.08
C VAL A 396 -29.69 -25.05 11.43
N VAL A 397 -30.02 -26.03 10.58
CA VAL A 397 -29.05 -26.87 9.87
C VAL A 397 -28.32 -26.07 8.78
N ILE A 398 -27.00 -26.05 8.87
CA ILE A 398 -26.04 -25.48 7.90
C ILE A 398 -25.83 -26.45 6.73
N SER A 399 -25.59 -27.72 7.04
CA SER A 399 -25.25 -28.76 6.07
C SER A 399 -25.71 -30.14 6.53
N GLN A 400 -25.83 -31.07 5.58
CA GLN A 400 -26.20 -32.46 5.82
C GLN A 400 -25.29 -33.41 5.04
N GLN A 401 -25.11 -34.62 5.56
CA GLN A 401 -24.41 -35.69 4.87
C GLN A 401 -25.06 -37.06 5.16
N PRO A 402 -25.41 -37.86 4.14
CA PRO A 402 -25.27 -37.61 2.70
C PRO A 402 -26.16 -36.46 2.16
N GLY A 403 -25.82 -35.92 0.98
CA GLY A 403 -26.39 -34.68 0.44
C GLY A 403 -27.85 -34.78 0.02
N ALA A 404 -28.52 -33.63 -0.10
CA ALA A 404 -29.91 -33.57 -0.56
C ALA A 404 -30.06 -34.16 -1.97
N GLY A 405 -31.08 -34.99 -2.19
CA GLY A 405 -31.33 -35.65 -3.48
C GLY A 405 -30.56 -36.96 -3.72
N GLU A 406 -29.59 -37.30 -2.85
CA GLU A 406 -28.94 -38.61 -2.88
C GLU A 406 -29.89 -39.73 -2.45
N LYS A 407 -29.55 -40.98 -2.79
CA LYS A 407 -30.35 -42.16 -2.47
C LYS A 407 -29.71 -42.94 -1.34
N LEU A 408 -30.47 -43.21 -0.29
CA LEU A 408 -30.02 -43.94 0.89
C LEU A 408 -30.98 -45.07 1.21
N GLU A 409 -30.47 -46.20 1.71
CA GLU A 409 -31.32 -47.32 2.13
C GLU A 409 -32.24 -46.91 3.29
N GLU A 410 -33.44 -47.47 3.33
CA GLU A 410 -34.37 -47.28 4.44
C GLU A 410 -33.71 -47.60 5.81
N GLY A 411 -33.96 -46.75 6.80
CA GLY A 411 -33.48 -46.90 8.17
C GLY A 411 -32.04 -46.43 8.43
N LYS A 412 -31.34 -45.93 7.41
CA LYS A 412 -30.00 -45.32 7.53
C LYS A 412 -30.07 -43.88 8.04
N GLU A 413 -28.93 -43.42 8.54
CA GLU A 413 -28.78 -42.13 9.23
C GLU A 413 -28.23 -41.04 8.30
N VAL A 414 -28.72 -39.82 8.51
CA VAL A 414 -28.22 -38.60 7.87
C VAL A 414 -27.69 -37.68 8.96
N ALA A 415 -26.39 -37.37 8.94
CA ALA A 415 -25.77 -36.44 9.87
C ALA A 415 -26.05 -35.00 9.43
N VAL A 416 -26.19 -34.10 10.40
CA VAL A 416 -26.44 -32.67 10.15
C VAL A 416 -25.48 -31.80 10.96
N THR A 417 -25.14 -30.62 10.44
CA THR A 417 -24.41 -29.60 11.18
C THR A 417 -25.34 -28.43 11.45
N VAL A 418 -25.46 -27.99 12.71
CA VAL A 418 -26.39 -26.94 13.17
C VAL A 418 -25.62 -25.66 13.51
N SER A 419 -26.21 -24.51 13.20
CA SER A 419 -25.65 -23.19 13.46
C SER A 419 -25.65 -22.86 14.95
N LYS A 420 -24.51 -22.36 15.45
CA LYS A 420 -24.39 -21.72 16.77
C LYS A 420 -24.66 -20.21 16.73
N GLY A 421 -25.00 -19.66 15.56
CA GLY A 421 -25.00 -18.22 15.29
C GLY A 421 -23.61 -17.67 14.97
N SER A 422 -23.50 -16.35 14.90
CA SER A 422 -22.23 -15.66 14.67
C SER A 422 -21.32 -15.80 15.88
N GLU A 423 -20.03 -16.04 15.65
CA GLU A 423 -19.01 -15.94 16.69
C GLU A 423 -18.88 -14.47 17.10
N LEU A 424 -19.06 -14.14 18.39
CA LEU A 424 -18.95 -12.77 18.89
C LEU A 424 -17.54 -12.51 19.40
N VAL A 425 -17.01 -11.33 19.10
CA VAL A 425 -15.73 -10.84 19.59
C VAL A 425 -15.88 -9.44 20.16
N THR A 426 -15.14 -9.14 21.21
CA THR A 426 -15.20 -7.87 21.93
C THR A 426 -14.37 -6.79 21.22
N VAL A 427 -14.93 -5.59 21.05
CA VAL A 427 -14.22 -4.43 20.50
C VAL A 427 -13.05 -4.03 21.42
N PRO A 428 -11.80 -4.04 20.92
CA PRO A 428 -10.62 -3.76 21.74
C PRO A 428 -10.49 -2.27 22.10
N ASP A 429 -9.82 -1.99 23.22
CA ASP A 429 -9.49 -0.61 23.61
C ASP A 429 -8.35 -0.06 22.75
N VAL A 430 -8.70 0.95 21.95
CA VAL A 430 -7.84 1.64 20.99
C VAL A 430 -7.85 3.16 21.14
N ILE A 431 -8.53 3.71 22.16
CA ILE A 431 -8.54 5.17 22.37
C ILE A 431 -7.14 5.66 22.73
N GLY A 432 -6.72 6.77 22.12
CA GLY A 432 -5.39 7.34 22.27
C GLY A 432 -4.27 6.58 21.55
N ASP A 433 -4.57 5.43 20.94
CA ASP A 433 -3.61 4.81 20.04
C ASP A 433 -3.56 5.58 18.71
N THR A 434 -2.40 5.57 18.08
CA THR A 434 -2.29 5.99 16.66
C THR A 434 -3.15 5.09 15.77
N SER A 435 -3.65 5.61 14.66
CA SER A 435 -4.44 4.87 13.66
C SER A 435 -3.81 3.50 13.31
N ALA A 436 -2.49 3.46 13.12
CA ALA A 436 -1.76 2.23 12.82
C ALA A 436 -1.79 1.19 13.95
N VAL A 437 -1.67 1.62 15.21
CA VAL A 437 -1.72 0.72 16.38
C VAL A 437 -3.14 0.24 16.64
N ALA A 438 -4.12 1.13 16.54
CA ALA A 438 -5.55 0.81 16.65
C ALA A 438 -5.94 -0.26 15.61
N THR A 439 -5.56 -0.07 14.36
CA THR A 439 -5.80 -1.03 13.26
C THR A 439 -5.24 -2.41 13.58
N ASN A 440 -4.02 -2.48 14.12
CA ASN A 440 -3.41 -3.76 14.49
C ASN A 440 -4.15 -4.46 15.64
N LYS A 441 -4.64 -3.72 16.63
CA LYS A 441 -5.42 -4.26 17.74
C LYS A 441 -6.79 -4.78 17.27
N ILE A 442 -7.48 -4.02 16.42
CA ILE A 442 -8.77 -4.39 15.80
C ILE A 442 -8.62 -5.69 14.99
N ASN A 443 -7.63 -5.74 14.09
CA ASN A 443 -7.37 -6.93 13.27
C ASN A 443 -7.01 -8.16 14.13
N LYS A 444 -6.24 -7.97 15.20
CA LYS A 444 -5.88 -9.05 16.13
C LYS A 444 -7.09 -9.57 16.91
N ALA A 445 -8.09 -8.73 17.13
CA ALA A 445 -9.37 -9.11 17.74
C ALA A 445 -10.32 -9.78 16.73
N GLY A 446 -9.93 -10.04 15.48
CA GLY A 446 -10.83 -10.67 14.50
C GLY A 446 -11.96 -9.74 14.03
N LEU A 447 -11.76 -8.43 14.16
CA LEU A 447 -12.62 -7.37 13.64
C LEU A 447 -11.93 -6.70 12.46
N THR A 448 -12.68 -5.95 11.65
CA THR A 448 -12.13 -5.24 10.48
C THR A 448 -12.19 -3.74 10.68
N LEU A 449 -11.28 -2.99 10.03
CA LEU A 449 -11.31 -1.53 10.05
C LEU A 449 -12.34 -1.02 9.04
N GLY A 450 -13.28 -0.21 9.52
CA GLY A 450 -14.28 0.49 8.70
C GLY A 450 -13.82 1.88 8.26
N ASP A 451 -14.77 2.82 8.16
CA ASP A 451 -14.50 4.19 7.78
C ASP A 451 -13.77 4.97 8.89
N SER A 452 -12.80 5.78 8.48
CA SER A 452 -12.12 6.73 9.37
C SER A 452 -12.61 8.16 9.13
N LYS A 453 -13.20 8.76 10.17
CA LYS A 453 -13.56 10.19 10.19
C LYS A 453 -12.48 10.96 10.93
N TYR A 454 -12.31 12.22 10.57
CA TYR A 454 -11.26 13.05 11.15
C TYR A 454 -11.83 14.36 11.72
N GLU A 455 -11.56 14.61 13.00
CA GLU A 455 -12.04 15.79 13.73
C GLU A 455 -10.89 16.44 14.51
N PHE A 456 -10.96 17.75 14.75
CA PHE A 456 -9.96 18.41 15.59
C PHE A 456 -10.23 18.08 17.06
N SER A 457 -9.19 17.75 17.81
CA SER A 457 -9.28 17.44 19.24
C SER A 457 -8.31 18.29 20.05
N GLU A 458 -8.74 18.67 21.25
CA GLU A 458 -7.88 19.32 22.25
C GLU A 458 -7.20 18.32 23.19
N GLU A 459 -7.73 17.10 23.27
CA GLU A 459 -7.28 16.04 24.18
C GLU A 459 -6.33 15.05 23.51
N PHE A 460 -6.52 14.81 22.21
CA PHE A 460 -5.80 13.80 21.44
C PHE A 460 -4.84 14.44 20.44
N ASP A 461 -3.61 13.95 20.39
CA ASP A 461 -2.61 14.39 19.42
C ASP A 461 -3.01 13.99 17.98
N GLN A 462 -2.36 14.59 16.99
CA GLN A 462 -2.65 14.25 15.59
C GLN A 462 -2.39 12.75 15.35
N ASP A 463 -3.32 12.10 14.64
CA ASP A 463 -3.35 10.66 14.32
C ASP A 463 -3.77 9.72 15.47
N GLU A 464 -4.14 10.24 16.64
CA GLU A 464 -4.69 9.44 17.73
C GLU A 464 -6.21 9.22 17.60
N VAL A 465 -6.68 8.03 17.97
CA VAL A 465 -8.11 7.68 17.95
C VAL A 465 -8.84 8.34 19.12
N ILE A 466 -9.90 9.08 18.79
CA ILE A 466 -10.83 9.75 19.71
C ILE A 466 -11.93 8.79 20.18
N SER A 467 -12.52 8.03 19.25
CA SER A 467 -13.60 7.08 19.55
C SER A 467 -13.75 6.03 18.45
N THR A 468 -14.47 4.96 18.77
CA THR A 468 -14.84 3.89 17.83
C THR A 468 -16.36 3.76 17.72
N ASP A 469 -16.82 3.22 16.59
CA ASP A 469 -18.21 2.79 16.39
C ASP A 469 -18.20 1.46 15.62
N PRO A 470 -18.63 0.34 16.21
CA PRO A 470 -19.15 0.11 17.57
C PRO A 470 -18.26 0.54 18.75
N GLU A 471 -18.85 0.70 19.95
CA GLU A 471 -18.16 1.22 21.14
C GLU A 471 -17.21 0.18 21.76
N ILE A 472 -16.20 0.65 22.49
CA ILE A 472 -15.21 -0.21 23.14
C ILE A 472 -15.88 -1.11 24.18
N GLY A 473 -15.51 -2.40 24.17
CA GLY A 473 -16.07 -3.40 25.06
C GLY A 473 -17.43 -3.97 24.60
N GLU A 474 -17.95 -3.53 23.46
CA GLU A 474 -19.14 -4.14 22.85
C GLU A 474 -18.79 -5.50 22.22
N ASP A 475 -19.66 -6.50 22.38
CA ASP A 475 -19.52 -7.80 21.74
C ASP A 475 -20.24 -7.80 20.39
N VAL A 476 -19.47 -7.90 19.32
CA VAL A 476 -19.96 -7.81 17.94
C VAL A 476 -19.58 -9.07 17.16
N PRO A 477 -20.29 -9.45 16.10
CA PRO A 477 -19.88 -10.57 15.25
C PRO A 477 -18.43 -10.43 14.77
N ALA A 478 -17.71 -11.54 14.66
CA ALA A 478 -16.42 -11.58 13.98
C ALA A 478 -16.54 -10.96 12.58
N ASP A 479 -15.47 -10.31 12.14
CA ASP A 479 -15.38 -9.52 10.90
C ASP A 479 -16.22 -8.22 10.88
N THR A 480 -16.88 -7.83 11.97
CA THR A 480 -17.58 -6.51 12.04
C THR A 480 -16.61 -5.36 11.80
N GLU A 481 -17.04 -4.39 10.99
CA GLU A 481 -16.29 -3.16 10.69
C GLU A 481 -16.36 -2.18 11.86
N ILE A 482 -15.20 -1.76 12.36
CA ILE A 482 -15.05 -0.75 13.40
C ILE A 482 -14.63 0.57 12.75
N ASN A 483 -15.53 1.55 12.78
CA ASN A 483 -15.25 2.91 12.31
C ASN A 483 -14.43 3.66 13.37
N LEU A 484 -13.48 4.47 12.93
CA LEU A 484 -12.63 5.27 13.81
C LEU A 484 -12.95 6.76 13.64
N LEU A 485 -12.97 7.49 14.76
CA LEU A 485 -12.85 8.94 14.78
C LEU A 485 -11.42 9.28 15.18
N ILE A 486 -10.66 9.91 14.29
CA ILE A 486 -9.22 10.18 14.46
C ILE A 486 -8.99 11.68 14.61
N SER A 487 -8.07 12.06 15.48
CA SER A 487 -7.69 13.45 15.73
C SER A 487 -6.86 14.03 14.59
N LYS A 488 -7.27 15.21 14.10
CA LYS A 488 -6.47 16.10 13.23
C LYS A 488 -5.44 16.91 14.02
N GLY A 489 -5.34 16.68 15.33
CA GLY A 489 -4.67 17.55 16.28
C GLY A 489 -5.52 18.77 16.65
N GLN A 490 -4.88 19.77 17.23
CA GLN A 490 -5.55 21.02 17.62
C GLN A 490 -5.80 21.90 16.39
N ASP A 491 -7.01 22.50 16.29
CA ASP A 491 -7.35 23.49 15.23
C ASP A 491 -6.51 24.76 15.41
N SER A 492 -5.32 24.77 14.79
CA SER A 492 -4.30 25.80 14.94
C SER A 492 -4.01 26.48 13.60
N VAL A 493 -3.75 27.78 13.64
CA VAL A 493 -3.40 28.61 12.49
C VAL A 493 -2.06 29.29 12.74
N GLN A 494 -1.24 29.40 11.69
CA GLN A 494 0.04 30.08 11.77
C GLN A 494 -0.16 31.59 11.80
N ILE A 495 0.44 32.28 12.77
CA ILE A 495 0.38 33.73 12.85
C ILE A 495 1.18 34.33 11.69
N GLN A 496 0.50 35.05 10.80
CA GLN A 496 1.15 35.73 9.68
C GLN A 496 2.02 36.89 10.14
N ASP A 497 3.08 37.15 9.39
CA ASP A 497 3.89 38.34 9.58
C ASP A 497 3.16 39.58 9.07
N VAL A 498 2.91 40.50 9.98
CA VAL A 498 2.20 41.76 9.75
C VAL A 498 3.04 42.97 10.18
N GLU A 499 4.34 42.79 10.44
CA GLU A 499 5.23 43.90 10.80
C GLU A 499 5.22 44.99 9.72
N GLY A 500 5.17 46.25 10.16
CA GLY A 500 5.12 47.42 9.28
C GLY A 500 3.75 47.68 8.60
N LYS A 501 2.79 46.76 8.66
CA LYS A 501 1.41 46.99 8.17
C LYS A 501 0.65 47.90 9.11
N THR A 502 -0.45 48.50 8.62
CA THR A 502 -1.34 49.27 9.50
C THR A 502 -2.08 48.35 10.48
N SER A 503 -2.46 48.88 11.64
CA SER A 503 -3.25 48.11 12.63
C SER A 503 -4.57 47.58 12.06
N ALA A 504 -5.19 48.29 11.09
CA ALA A 504 -6.40 47.86 10.41
C ALA A 504 -6.16 46.67 9.46
N GLU A 505 -5.08 46.71 8.67
CA GLU A 505 -4.71 45.60 7.78
C GLU A 505 -4.31 44.37 8.59
N ALA A 506 -3.48 44.54 9.63
CA ALA A 506 -3.07 43.46 10.51
C ALA A 506 -4.27 42.78 11.18
N LYS A 507 -5.22 43.58 11.68
CA LYS A 507 -6.47 43.08 12.25
C LYS A 507 -7.28 42.28 11.22
N SER A 508 -7.46 42.81 10.02
CA SER A 508 -8.22 42.14 8.96
C SER A 508 -7.59 40.80 8.54
N ILE A 509 -6.25 40.72 8.48
CA ILE A 509 -5.53 39.49 8.12
C ILE A 509 -5.76 38.44 9.21
N MET A 510 -5.51 38.78 10.47
CA MET A 510 -5.61 37.84 11.60
C MET A 510 -7.06 37.41 11.90
N GLU A 511 -8.03 38.31 11.78
CA GLU A 511 -9.45 37.94 11.91
C GLU A 511 -9.91 37.06 10.73
N GLY A 512 -9.36 37.28 9.53
CA GLY A 512 -9.58 36.39 8.37
C GLY A 512 -9.06 34.97 8.59
N ASP A 513 -7.96 34.84 9.34
CA ASP A 513 -7.39 33.57 9.80
C ASP A 513 -8.16 32.95 10.99
N GLY A 514 -9.21 33.61 11.47
CA GLY A 514 -10.05 33.14 12.57
C GLY A 514 -9.47 33.39 13.96
N LEU A 515 -8.52 34.32 14.11
CA LEU A 515 -7.92 34.72 15.39
C LEU A 515 -8.63 35.95 15.97
N GLN A 516 -8.63 36.09 17.30
CA GLN A 516 -9.10 37.31 17.96
C GLN A 516 -7.94 38.28 18.12
N VAL A 517 -8.15 39.56 17.81
CA VAL A 517 -7.08 40.57 17.83
C VAL A 517 -7.29 41.57 18.94
N THR A 518 -6.29 41.67 19.82
CA THR A 518 -6.21 42.72 20.85
C THR A 518 -5.12 43.72 20.46
N LEU A 519 -5.46 45.01 20.37
CA LEU A 519 -4.50 46.07 20.07
C LEU A 519 -3.85 46.58 21.36
N SER A 520 -2.51 46.63 21.36
CA SER A 520 -1.71 47.29 22.39
C SER A 520 -0.82 48.33 21.75
N GLU A 521 -0.52 49.42 22.42
CA GLU A 521 0.29 50.50 21.84
C GLU A 521 1.63 50.64 22.57
N SER A 522 2.71 50.82 21.81
CA SER A 522 4.07 51.02 22.35
C SER A 522 4.85 52.04 21.51
N PHE A 523 5.87 52.68 22.08
CA PHE A 523 6.73 53.60 21.34
C PHE A 523 7.77 52.83 20.52
N HIS A 524 8.09 53.31 19.32
CA HIS A 524 9.11 52.73 18.46
C HIS A 524 9.81 53.82 17.63
N ASP A 525 11.13 53.78 17.53
CA ASP A 525 11.90 54.90 16.97
C ASP A 525 11.90 54.97 15.43
N THR A 526 11.73 53.83 14.78
CA THR A 526 11.86 53.66 13.32
C THR A 526 10.58 53.25 12.62
N ILE A 527 9.56 52.80 13.36
CA ILE A 527 8.30 52.32 12.80
C ILE A 527 7.28 53.45 12.92
N ASP A 528 6.68 53.81 11.79
CA ASP A 528 5.73 54.90 11.70
C ASP A 528 4.53 54.70 12.64
N LYS A 529 4.01 55.83 13.15
CA LYS A 529 2.84 55.81 14.04
C LYS A 529 1.66 55.14 13.35
N GLY A 530 1.06 54.15 14.02
CA GLY A 530 -0.08 53.38 13.51
C GLY A 530 0.30 52.09 12.77
N ALA A 531 1.59 51.85 12.52
CA ALA A 531 2.08 50.59 11.98
C ALA A 531 2.39 49.57 13.09
N VAL A 532 2.32 48.28 12.77
CA VAL A 532 2.58 47.18 13.70
C VAL A 532 4.08 47.02 13.94
N ILE A 533 4.45 46.92 15.22
CA ILE A 533 5.81 46.63 15.70
C ILE A 533 6.04 45.11 15.73
N ARG A 534 5.11 44.38 16.36
CA ARG A 534 5.22 42.93 16.61
C ARG A 534 3.90 42.36 17.09
N THR A 535 3.82 41.04 17.13
CA THR A 535 2.67 40.29 17.64
C THR A 535 3.06 39.41 18.83
N VAL A 536 2.10 39.07 19.68
CA VAL A 536 2.23 38.05 20.73
C VAL A 536 1.01 37.13 20.66
N PRO A 537 1.17 35.84 20.33
CA PRO A 537 2.42 35.16 19.98
C PRO A 537 3.10 35.73 18.71
N VAL A 538 4.41 35.45 18.55
CA VAL A 538 5.23 36.04 17.47
C VAL A 538 4.85 35.49 16.10
N ALA A 539 5.10 36.26 15.04
CA ALA A 539 4.90 35.82 13.67
C ALA A 539 5.60 34.48 13.39
N GLY A 540 4.95 33.61 12.60
CA GLY A 540 5.40 32.27 12.28
C GLY A 540 5.06 31.20 13.32
N SER A 541 4.63 31.56 14.53
CA SER A 541 4.18 30.59 15.55
C SER A 541 2.76 30.07 15.27
N LEU A 542 2.44 28.88 15.79
CA LEU A 542 1.09 28.31 15.73
C LEU A 542 0.26 28.83 16.90
N ALA A 543 -0.96 29.28 16.61
CA ALA A 543 -1.93 29.71 17.61
C ALA A 543 -3.27 28.99 17.37
N LYS A 544 -3.94 28.60 18.45
CA LYS A 544 -5.27 27.99 18.37
C LYS A 544 -6.23 28.94 17.67
N LYS A 545 -7.07 28.43 16.78
CA LYS A 545 -8.15 29.21 16.17
C LYS A 545 -9.04 29.80 17.25
N SER A 546 -9.49 31.03 17.08
CA SER A 546 -10.20 31.85 18.09
C SER A 546 -9.39 32.26 19.33
N SER A 547 -8.10 31.96 19.42
CA SER A 547 -7.23 32.51 20.47
C SER A 547 -6.94 34.00 20.25
N ASN A 548 -6.55 34.68 21.34
CA ASN A 548 -6.24 36.11 21.31
C ASN A 548 -4.77 36.36 20.94
N VAL A 549 -4.55 37.13 19.87
CA VAL A 549 -3.24 37.64 19.47
C VAL A 549 -3.16 39.12 19.79
N THR A 550 -2.15 39.50 20.58
CA THR A 550 -1.89 40.91 20.89
C THR A 550 -1.00 41.52 19.82
N VAL A 551 -1.50 42.53 19.12
CA VAL A 551 -0.78 43.29 18.11
C VAL A 551 -0.26 44.57 18.75
N TYR A 552 1.06 44.75 18.79
CA TYR A 552 1.69 45.96 19.29
C TYR A 552 1.82 46.99 18.16
N VAL A 553 1.16 48.12 18.32
CA VAL A 553 1.10 49.21 17.34
C VAL A 553 2.00 50.36 17.79
N SER A 554 2.76 50.92 16.85
CA SER A 554 3.68 52.02 17.10
C SER A 554 2.93 53.33 17.40
N LYS A 555 3.31 53.98 18.49
CA LYS A 555 2.95 55.37 18.82
C LYS A 555 3.85 56.39 18.10
N GLY A 556 4.83 55.93 17.34
CA GLY A 556 5.99 56.70 16.90
C GLY A 556 7.08 56.75 17.99
N PRO A 557 8.14 57.55 17.79
CA PRO A 557 9.20 57.70 18.77
C PRO A 557 8.66 58.35 20.05
N GLU A 558 9.23 58.00 21.20
CA GLU A 558 8.92 58.68 22.45
C GLU A 558 9.47 60.11 22.40
N LEU A 559 8.58 61.09 22.41
CA LEU A 559 8.93 62.51 22.40
C LEU A 559 8.91 63.06 23.83
N ILE A 560 9.98 63.75 24.19
CA ILE A 560 10.15 64.47 25.45
C ILE A 560 10.23 65.97 25.17
N THR A 561 9.66 66.76 26.07
CA THR A 561 9.68 68.22 25.98
C THR A 561 11.07 68.75 26.33
N VAL A 562 11.64 69.59 25.46
CA VAL A 562 12.90 70.28 25.73
C VAL A 562 12.70 71.30 26.86
N PRO A 563 13.39 71.15 28.01
CA PRO A 563 13.26 72.07 29.14
C PRO A 563 13.85 73.45 28.82
N ASP A 564 13.40 74.47 29.55
CA ASP A 564 13.96 75.81 29.47
C ASP A 564 15.24 75.88 30.31
N VAL A 565 16.37 76.06 29.63
CA VAL A 565 17.68 76.22 30.26
C VAL A 565 18.29 77.59 30.02
N LEU A 566 17.54 78.53 29.42
CA LEU A 566 18.02 79.89 29.20
C LEU A 566 18.36 80.57 30.52
N GLU A 567 19.43 81.36 30.52
CA GLU A 567 19.96 82.12 31.66
C GLU A 567 20.47 81.26 32.84
N LYS A 568 20.35 79.93 32.78
CA LYS A 568 20.90 79.01 33.78
C LYS A 568 22.41 78.89 33.65
N LEU A 569 23.07 78.49 34.74
CA LEU A 569 24.51 78.16 34.72
C LEU A 569 24.74 76.91 33.87
N GLU A 570 25.92 76.80 33.23
CA GLU A 570 26.28 75.66 32.38
C GLU A 570 26.02 74.29 33.05
N ASP A 571 26.51 74.12 34.28
CA ASP A 571 26.36 72.86 35.03
C ASP A 571 24.89 72.55 35.37
N GLU A 572 24.10 73.58 35.70
CA GLU A 572 22.67 73.45 35.97
C GLU A 572 21.90 73.06 34.71
N ALA A 573 22.22 73.70 33.58
CA ALA A 573 21.62 73.41 32.28
C ALA A 573 21.92 71.97 31.82
N LYS A 574 23.17 71.52 31.97
CA LYS A 574 23.60 70.14 31.67
C LYS A 574 22.83 69.13 32.53
N ALA A 575 22.71 69.38 33.82
CA ALA A 575 21.99 68.49 34.74
C ALA A 575 20.52 68.34 34.34
N ILE A 576 19.83 69.45 34.04
CA ILE A 576 18.41 69.45 33.65
C ILE A 576 18.19 68.71 32.32
N LEU A 577 19.04 68.94 31.32
CA LEU A 577 18.94 68.30 30.01
C LEU A 577 19.26 66.81 30.09
N ALA A 578 20.30 66.43 30.84
CA ALA A 578 20.69 65.03 31.04
C ALA A 578 19.62 64.25 31.82
N GLU A 579 19.02 64.85 32.86
CA GLU A 579 17.93 64.24 33.63
C GLU A 579 16.71 63.91 32.74
N LYS A 580 16.40 64.80 31.79
CA LYS A 580 15.35 64.55 30.79
C LYS A 580 15.75 63.56 29.71
N GLY A 581 17.02 63.20 29.60
CA GLY A 581 17.54 62.21 28.66
C GLY A 581 17.95 62.79 27.31
N PHE A 582 18.33 64.08 27.26
CA PHE A 582 18.96 64.69 26.09
C PHE A 582 20.48 64.54 26.12
N ASN A 583 21.09 64.45 24.94
CA ASN A 583 22.53 64.61 24.78
C ASN A 583 22.84 66.11 24.72
N ILE A 584 23.98 66.55 25.24
CA ILE A 584 24.31 67.99 25.32
C ILE A 584 25.57 68.27 24.52
N ASP A 585 25.50 69.28 23.65
CA ASP A 585 26.67 69.89 23.01
C ASP A 585 26.81 71.33 23.51
N VAL A 586 28.04 71.79 23.72
CA VAL A 586 28.32 73.09 24.33
C VAL A 586 29.21 73.91 23.42
N GLN A 587 28.75 75.11 23.07
CA GLN A 587 29.55 76.10 22.37
C GLN A 587 29.76 77.32 23.25
N ILE A 588 30.97 77.87 23.22
CA ILE A 588 31.33 79.04 24.03
C ILE A 588 31.25 80.30 23.15
N LEU A 589 30.47 81.28 23.61
CA LEU A 589 30.41 82.61 22.99
C LEU A 589 31.22 83.60 23.82
N ASN A 590 32.37 84.01 23.28
CA ASN A 590 33.26 84.97 23.92
C ASN A 590 32.79 86.42 23.74
N GLY A 591 33.15 87.29 24.70
CA GLY A 591 32.92 88.73 24.61
C GLY A 591 31.50 89.16 25.00
N VAL A 592 30.85 88.40 25.87
CA VAL A 592 29.50 88.70 26.40
C VAL A 592 29.61 89.58 27.65
N PRO A 593 28.56 90.34 28.01
CA PRO A 593 28.54 91.12 29.25
C PRO A 593 28.77 90.24 30.49
N VAL A 594 29.43 90.76 31.53
CA VAL A 594 29.72 90.05 32.81
C VAL A 594 28.49 89.38 33.43
N GLY A 595 27.29 89.97 33.27
CA GLY A 595 26.03 89.37 33.76
C GLY A 595 25.60 88.08 33.06
N GLN A 596 26.21 87.73 31.93
CA GLN A 596 25.97 86.54 31.11
C GLN A 596 27.13 85.53 31.16
N ASP A 597 28.14 85.79 32.00
CA ASP A 597 29.26 84.88 32.19
C ASP A 597 28.80 83.53 32.75
N ASN A 598 29.28 82.44 32.15
CA ASN A 598 28.93 81.05 32.48
C ASN A 598 27.42 80.73 32.44
N ARG A 599 26.64 81.50 31.67
CA ARG A 599 25.19 81.31 31.51
C ARG A 599 24.82 80.93 30.09
N VAL A 600 23.76 80.12 29.95
CA VAL A 600 23.21 79.76 28.65
C VAL A 600 22.53 80.97 28.00
N ILE A 601 23.04 81.36 26.84
CA ILE A 601 22.57 82.49 26.02
C ILE A 601 21.52 82.02 25.02
N SER A 602 21.71 80.84 24.45
CA SER A 602 20.75 80.22 23.53
C SER A 602 20.78 78.71 23.66
N GLN A 603 19.65 78.09 23.35
CA GLN A 603 19.50 76.64 23.21
C GLN A 603 18.86 76.32 21.86
N ASP A 604 19.31 75.24 21.23
CA ASP A 604 18.68 74.64 20.06
C ASP A 604 18.68 73.11 20.22
N PRO A 605 17.53 72.42 20.18
CA PRO A 605 16.16 72.92 19.96
C PRO A 605 15.62 73.87 21.04
N SER A 606 14.63 74.69 20.67
CA SER A 606 14.05 75.71 21.54
C SER A 606 13.25 75.09 22.69
N LYS A 607 13.07 75.85 23.76
CA LYS A 607 12.24 75.43 24.90
C LYS A 607 10.81 75.08 24.46
N GLY A 608 10.27 74.02 25.03
CA GLY A 608 8.92 73.53 24.73
C GLY A 608 8.81 72.71 23.45
N GLU A 609 9.87 72.62 22.63
CA GLU A 609 9.87 71.74 21.46
C GLU A 609 9.83 70.26 21.87
N GLN A 610 9.14 69.45 21.08
CA GLN A 610 9.09 68.00 21.26
C GLN A 610 10.23 67.36 20.47
N ARG A 611 11.06 66.57 21.15
CA ARG A 611 12.22 65.90 20.53
C ARG A 611 12.37 64.49 21.07
N ARG A 612 13.02 63.63 20.28
CA ARG A 612 13.27 62.23 20.69
C ARG A 612 14.23 62.22 21.87
N LYS A 613 14.08 61.26 22.78
CA LYS A 613 15.10 60.98 23.78
C LYS A 613 16.45 60.71 23.12
N GLY A 614 17.53 61.24 23.67
CA GLY A 614 18.87 61.18 23.08
C GLY A 614 19.15 62.21 21.97
N THR A 615 18.18 63.08 21.62
CA THR A 615 18.46 64.22 20.73
C THR A 615 19.53 65.13 21.35
N VAL A 616 20.45 65.64 20.53
CA VAL A 616 21.45 66.61 20.98
C VAL A 616 20.81 67.98 21.12
N VAL A 617 20.93 68.58 22.30
CA VAL A 617 20.59 69.98 22.56
C VAL A 617 21.89 70.76 22.61
N LEU A 618 22.09 71.64 21.64
CA LEU A 618 23.18 72.59 21.61
C LEU A 618 22.85 73.75 22.55
N ILE A 619 23.69 73.96 23.56
CA ILE A 619 23.64 75.15 24.41
C ILE A 619 24.84 76.05 24.10
N VAL A 620 24.58 77.35 23.95
CA VAL A 620 25.62 78.36 23.81
C VAL A 620 25.81 79.04 25.15
N VAL A 621 27.00 78.93 25.72
CA VAL A 621 27.35 79.48 27.03
C VAL A 621 28.21 80.73 26.86
N GLY A 622 27.84 81.79 27.56
CA GLY A 622 28.57 83.05 27.56
C GLY A 622 29.90 82.95 28.31
N ASN A 623 30.95 83.49 27.71
CA ASN A 623 32.24 83.72 28.35
C ASN A 623 32.58 85.21 28.26
N SER A 624 32.52 85.92 29.39
CA SER A 624 32.88 87.33 29.45
C SER A 624 34.39 87.45 29.32
N ALA A 625 34.86 88.24 28.35
CA ALA A 625 36.25 88.66 28.34
C ALA A 625 36.38 89.75 29.39
N GLU A 626 37.31 89.56 30.34
CA GLU A 626 37.61 90.52 31.43
C GLU A 626 37.70 91.99 30.98
#